data_AF-A0A5E4LAN5-F1
#
_entry.id   AF-A0A5E4LAN5-F1
#
_cell.length_a   1.000
_cell.length_b   1.000
_cell.length_c   1.000
_cell.angle_alpha   90.00
_cell.angle_beta   90.00
_cell.angle_gamma   90.00
#
_symmetry.space_group_name_H-M   'P 1'
#
loop_
_entity.id
_entity.type
_entity.pdbx_description
1 polymer ?
#
loop_
_entity_poly.entity_id
_entity_poly.type
_entity_poly.pdbx_seq_one_letter_code
_entity_poly.pdbx_strand_id
1 'polypeptide(L)'
;MRIATIVFLLLAFSSFFAASCSPGYEENATIQVIDGMGRPIPNATVQITYQVDQTTGKGYATTAPRYTDSNGIAAFTFRNQEVLQDRVDCEYTIIVTYDNKKAVQKATVNEHGAIITVALDVFALNIQAVDQNGNALSGAEITAGGVKKAAGDDGKATVLLGSGRVNVTLKYGQGLVSREIAIQNDTDYYYQVGVYDLLLHVVDDRNAPLVVNATIGGKTFQTDENGTVSVKKLLTAKPAIKTNYRGLERSLDADLAVQDEYYLVYDLHAPMISNMVASEDQGRIALDMTVIDEGLRASGLAQDGIKVRYSFANTDYVAPVFVKAKDRYETLLGNIGSNGIVEIFVEAKDAEGNIRDLRGYFSVVYVNETT
;
A
#
# COMPACT_ATOMS: atom_id res chain seq x y z
N MET A 1 84.73 1.46 -27.67
CA MET A 1 83.56 0.54 -27.60
C MET A 1 83.79 -0.57 -26.56
N ARG A 2 84.05 -0.22 -25.29
CA ARG A 2 84.25 -1.18 -24.17
C ARG A 2 83.63 -0.74 -22.83
N ILE A 3 83.18 0.52 -22.72
CA ILE A 3 82.57 1.07 -21.50
C ILE A 3 81.05 0.77 -21.46
N ALA A 4 80.39 0.72 -22.61
CA ALA A 4 78.95 0.42 -22.70
C ALA A 4 78.59 -1.01 -22.23
N THR A 5 79.48 -1.99 -22.41
CA THR A 5 79.22 -3.38 -22.02
C THR A 5 79.35 -3.62 -20.51
N ILE A 6 80.20 -2.85 -19.82
CA ILE A 6 80.38 -2.96 -18.36
C ILE A 6 79.22 -2.29 -17.61
N VAL A 7 78.70 -1.16 -18.15
CA VAL A 7 77.51 -0.50 -17.59
C VAL A 7 76.26 -1.37 -17.75
N PHE A 8 76.12 -2.09 -18.87
CA PHE A 8 75.01 -3.03 -19.09
C PHE A 8 75.08 -4.27 -18.17
N LEU A 9 76.28 -4.76 -17.84
CA LEU A 9 76.47 -5.89 -16.92
C LEU A 9 76.20 -5.51 -15.45
N LEU A 10 76.52 -4.28 -15.04
CA LEU A 10 76.23 -3.76 -13.70
C LEU A 10 74.74 -3.44 -13.50
N LEU A 11 74.04 -2.96 -14.54
CA LEU A 11 72.58 -2.77 -14.51
C LEU A 11 71.80 -4.11 -14.53
N ALA A 12 72.37 -5.17 -15.10
CA ALA A 12 71.81 -6.51 -15.06
C ALA A 12 72.05 -7.23 -13.72
N PHE A 13 73.02 -6.80 -12.91
CA PHE A 13 73.28 -7.36 -11.58
C PHE A 13 72.42 -6.72 -10.48
N SER A 14 71.98 -5.47 -10.65
CA SER A 14 71.09 -4.80 -9.70
C SER A 14 69.62 -5.25 -9.80
N SER A 15 69.23 -5.99 -10.84
CA SER A 15 67.89 -6.58 -10.97
C SER A 15 67.76 -7.98 -10.36
N PHE A 16 68.83 -8.53 -9.77
CA PHE A 16 68.81 -9.82 -9.06
C PHE A 16 68.70 -9.72 -7.53
N PHE A 17 68.57 -8.51 -6.98
CA PHE A 17 67.99 -8.35 -5.65
C PHE A 17 66.47 -8.55 -5.74
N ALA A 18 66.06 -9.78 -6.10
CA ALA A 18 64.72 -10.24 -5.80
C ALA A 18 64.51 -10.00 -4.31
N ALA A 19 63.41 -9.34 -3.94
CA ALA A 19 63.11 -8.99 -2.57
C ALA A 19 62.88 -10.29 -1.77
N SER A 20 63.96 -10.91 -1.30
CA SER A 20 63.88 -12.07 -0.43
C SER A 20 63.33 -11.59 0.91
N CYS A 21 62.14 -12.04 1.29
CA CYS A 21 61.62 -11.72 2.61
C CYS A 21 62.53 -12.36 3.68
N SER A 22 62.79 -11.63 4.77
CA SER A 22 63.66 -12.09 5.85
C SER A 22 63.11 -13.36 6.52
N PRO A 23 63.97 -14.22 7.08
CA PRO A 23 63.51 -15.33 7.91
C PRO A 23 62.85 -14.72 9.14
N GLY A 24 61.58 -15.03 9.34
CA GLY A 24 60.75 -14.40 10.34
C GLY A 24 60.39 -12.96 9.93
N TYR A 25 59.13 -12.77 9.58
CA TYR A 25 58.60 -11.47 9.17
C TYR A 25 57.34 -11.15 9.95
N GLU A 26 57.04 -9.86 10.09
CA GLU A 26 55.75 -9.35 10.51
C GLU A 26 55.16 -8.57 9.33
N GLU A 27 53.91 -8.84 9.00
CA GLU A 27 53.22 -8.24 7.85
C GLU A 27 51.95 -7.53 8.31
N ASN A 28 51.73 -6.34 7.74
CA ASN A 28 50.55 -5.51 7.98
C ASN A 28 49.77 -5.37 6.66
N ALA A 29 48.78 -6.22 6.47
CA ALA A 29 47.98 -6.26 5.26
C ALA A 29 46.66 -5.49 5.44
N THR A 30 46.40 -4.51 4.57
CA THR A 30 45.09 -3.86 4.47
C THR A 30 44.39 -4.38 3.22
N ILE A 31 43.29 -5.11 3.41
CA ILE A 31 42.53 -5.73 2.32
C ILE A 31 41.30 -4.87 2.05
N GLN A 32 41.10 -4.47 0.79
CA GLN A 32 39.87 -3.83 0.34
C GLN A 32 39.11 -4.79 -0.58
N VAL A 33 37.87 -5.10 -0.20
CA VAL A 33 36.98 -5.96 -0.96
C VAL A 33 36.05 -5.08 -1.79
N ILE A 34 36.07 -5.29 -3.10
CA ILE A 34 35.25 -4.56 -4.06
C ILE A 34 34.44 -5.50 -4.95
N ASP A 35 33.43 -4.98 -5.62
CA ASP A 35 32.77 -5.67 -6.72
C ASP A 35 33.47 -5.42 -8.08
N GLY A 36 32.90 -5.98 -9.15
CA GLY A 36 33.40 -5.81 -10.52
C GLY A 36 33.36 -4.36 -11.04
N MET A 37 32.66 -3.45 -10.35
CA MET A 37 32.56 -2.02 -10.68
C MET A 37 33.45 -1.14 -9.79
N GLY A 38 34.22 -1.74 -8.87
CA GLY A 38 35.08 -1.01 -7.94
C GLY A 38 34.36 -0.44 -6.71
N ARG A 39 33.11 -0.84 -6.45
CA ARG A 39 32.39 -0.38 -5.25
C ARG A 39 32.76 -1.24 -4.05
N PRO A 40 32.87 -0.66 -2.84
CA PRO A 40 33.22 -1.42 -1.65
C PRO A 40 32.11 -2.39 -1.24
N ILE A 41 32.50 -3.58 -0.77
CA ILE A 41 31.58 -4.59 -0.24
C ILE A 41 31.71 -4.62 1.29
N PRO A 42 30.76 -4.04 2.04
CA PRO A 42 30.76 -4.11 3.50
C PRO A 42 30.36 -5.49 4.02
N ASN A 43 30.85 -5.85 5.20
CA ASN A 43 30.60 -7.13 5.87
C ASN A 43 31.04 -8.39 5.09
N ALA A 44 31.94 -8.26 4.11
CA ALA A 44 32.64 -9.40 3.53
C ALA A 44 33.59 -10.01 4.57
N THR A 45 33.61 -11.34 4.66
CA THR A 45 34.53 -12.04 5.55
C THR A 45 35.88 -12.20 4.87
N VAL A 46 36.94 -11.80 5.56
CA VAL A 46 38.33 -11.92 5.11
C VAL A 46 39.11 -12.80 6.09
N GLN A 47 39.93 -13.69 5.56
CA GLN A 47 40.89 -14.50 6.30
C GLN A 47 42.22 -14.54 5.55
N ILE A 48 43.32 -14.66 6.29
CA ILE A 48 44.66 -14.80 5.72
C ILE A 48 45.26 -16.12 6.19
N THR A 49 45.68 -16.95 5.23
CA THR A 49 46.49 -18.14 5.47
C THR A 49 47.94 -17.82 5.17
N TYR A 50 48.83 -18.05 6.12
CA TYR A 50 50.25 -17.71 6.03
C TYR A 50 51.10 -18.76 6.74
N GLN A 51 52.38 -18.84 6.38
CA GLN A 51 53.33 -19.72 7.06
C GLN A 51 53.63 -19.20 8.47
N VAL A 52 53.52 -20.05 9.48
CA VAL A 52 53.95 -19.72 10.85
C VAL A 52 55.39 -20.14 11.06
N ASP A 53 55.69 -21.43 10.90
CA ASP A 53 57.00 -22.04 11.17
C ASP A 53 57.01 -23.48 10.65
N GLN A 54 57.87 -23.79 9.67
CA GLN A 54 58.04 -25.17 9.19
C GLN A 54 59.02 -25.96 10.07
N THR A 55 60.01 -25.28 10.66
CA THR A 55 61.02 -25.88 11.54
C THR A 55 60.42 -26.51 12.80
N THR A 56 59.33 -25.96 13.36
CA THR A 56 58.61 -26.56 14.51
C THR A 56 57.39 -27.41 14.14
N GLY A 57 57.13 -27.63 12.84
CA GLY A 57 56.03 -28.47 12.37
C GLY A 57 54.63 -27.83 12.44
N LYS A 58 54.53 -26.53 12.77
CA LYS A 58 53.25 -25.79 12.73
C LYS A 58 52.80 -25.48 11.30
N GLY A 59 53.72 -25.38 10.35
CA GLY A 59 53.44 -25.20 8.92
C GLY A 59 52.73 -23.86 8.66
N TYR A 60 51.41 -23.91 8.49
CA TYR A 60 50.56 -22.78 8.12
C TYR A 60 49.44 -22.56 9.14
N ALA A 61 49.06 -21.30 9.34
CA ALA A 61 47.88 -20.93 10.11
C ALA A 61 46.96 -20.04 9.28
N THR A 62 45.69 -19.99 9.70
CA THR A 62 44.69 -19.07 9.14
C THR A 62 44.23 -18.13 10.24
N THR A 63 44.18 -16.84 9.96
CA THR A 63 43.67 -15.84 10.91
C THR A 63 42.20 -16.09 11.24
N ALA A 64 41.76 -15.62 12.40
CA ALA A 64 40.33 -15.49 12.68
C ALA A 64 39.66 -14.61 11.59
N PRO A 65 38.40 -14.90 11.20
CA PRO A 65 37.69 -14.09 10.24
C PRO A 65 37.50 -12.66 10.74
N ARG A 66 37.74 -11.68 9.86
CA ARG A 66 37.35 -10.27 10.07
C ARG A 66 36.33 -9.87 9.01
N TYR A 67 35.44 -8.95 9.37
CA TYR A 67 34.45 -8.39 8.45
C TYR A 67 34.92 -7.04 7.95
N THR A 68 34.69 -6.76 6.66
CA THR A 68 34.97 -5.45 6.09
C THR A 68 34.04 -4.38 6.62
N ASP A 69 34.57 -3.16 6.76
CA ASP A 69 33.79 -1.98 7.15
C ASP A 69 32.96 -1.39 5.99
N SER A 70 32.37 -0.20 6.17
CA SER A 70 31.59 0.50 5.13
C SER A 70 32.38 0.85 3.87
N ASN A 71 33.72 0.90 3.95
CA ASN A 71 34.62 1.16 2.83
C ASN A 71 35.16 -0.14 2.21
N GLY A 72 34.65 -1.30 2.66
CA GLY A 72 35.11 -2.60 2.19
C GLY A 72 36.48 -2.99 2.76
N ILE A 73 36.95 -2.37 3.84
CA ILE A 73 38.32 -2.54 4.35
C ILE A 73 38.36 -3.50 5.55
N ALA A 74 39.33 -4.41 5.53
CA ALA A 74 39.74 -5.23 6.68
C ALA A 74 41.26 -5.23 6.80
N ALA A 75 41.77 -4.79 7.95
CA ALA A 75 43.21 -4.79 8.25
C ALA A 75 43.62 -6.03 9.05
N PHE A 76 44.84 -6.52 8.84
CA PHE A 76 45.42 -7.67 9.52
C PHE A 76 46.89 -7.40 9.88
N THR A 77 47.32 -7.97 10.99
CA THR A 77 48.72 -8.07 11.38
C THR A 77 48.99 -9.54 11.70
N PHE A 78 50.02 -10.11 11.09
CA PHE A 78 50.40 -11.50 11.31
C PHE A 78 51.92 -11.67 11.21
N ARG A 79 52.43 -12.74 11.82
CA ARG A 79 53.87 -12.94 11.98
C ARG A 79 54.29 -14.38 11.68
N ASN A 80 55.31 -14.52 10.85
CA ASN A 80 56.07 -15.73 10.63
C ASN A 80 57.27 -15.80 11.59
N GLN A 81 57.61 -17.01 12.03
CA GLN A 81 58.68 -17.32 12.98
C GLN A 81 59.72 -18.30 12.41
N GLU A 82 59.72 -18.54 11.11
CA GLU A 82 60.72 -19.39 10.45
C GLU A 82 62.11 -18.78 10.57
N VAL A 83 63.09 -19.59 10.93
CA VAL A 83 64.48 -19.14 11.16
C VAL A 83 65.40 -19.50 10.00
N LEU A 84 64.99 -20.44 9.16
CA LEU A 84 65.75 -20.89 8.00
C LEU A 84 65.26 -20.21 6.73
N GLN A 85 66.12 -19.35 6.16
CA GLN A 85 65.81 -18.54 4.97
C GLN A 85 65.32 -19.37 3.77
N ASP A 86 65.88 -20.56 3.56
CA ASP A 86 65.54 -21.47 2.46
C ASP A 86 64.20 -22.18 2.62
N ARG A 87 63.54 -22.01 3.78
CA ARG A 87 62.23 -22.58 4.11
C ARG A 87 61.14 -21.54 4.27
N VAL A 88 61.49 -20.26 4.21
CA VAL A 88 60.52 -19.18 4.33
C VAL A 88 59.60 -19.18 3.10
N ASP A 89 58.28 -19.18 3.34
CA ASP A 89 57.29 -18.90 2.31
C ASP A 89 56.90 -17.42 2.44
N CYS A 90 57.31 -16.63 1.44
CA CYS A 90 56.99 -15.22 1.37
C CYS A 90 55.57 -14.96 0.83
N GLU A 91 54.87 -15.99 0.36
CA GLU A 91 53.49 -15.85 -0.09
C GLU A 91 52.51 -16.10 1.07
N TYR A 92 51.44 -15.30 1.11
CA TYR A 92 50.28 -15.60 1.91
C TYR A 92 49.02 -15.55 1.04
N THR A 93 48.01 -16.31 1.47
CA THR A 93 46.76 -16.47 0.74
C THR A 93 45.64 -15.71 1.47
N ILE A 94 45.04 -14.76 0.78
CA ILE A 94 43.87 -14.01 1.22
C ILE A 94 42.63 -14.75 0.71
N ILE A 95 41.71 -15.06 1.62
CA ILE A 95 40.45 -15.71 1.34
C ILE A 95 39.34 -14.73 1.69
N VAL A 96 38.53 -14.36 0.70
CA VAL A 96 37.40 -13.45 0.87
C VAL A 96 36.11 -14.18 0.54
N THR A 97 35.10 -14.05 1.40
CA THR A 97 33.77 -14.61 1.16
C THR A 97 32.65 -13.60 1.43
N TYR A 98 31.65 -13.56 0.56
CA TYR A 98 30.43 -12.76 0.71
C TYR A 98 29.30 -13.42 -0.09
N ASP A 99 28.11 -13.57 0.51
CA ASP A 99 26.91 -14.14 -0.14
C ASP A 99 27.19 -15.39 -1.02
N ASN A 100 27.83 -16.39 -0.42
CA ASN A 100 28.26 -17.65 -1.08
C ASN A 100 29.29 -17.49 -2.22
N LYS A 101 29.77 -16.27 -2.49
CA LYS A 101 30.92 -16.02 -3.36
C LYS A 101 32.21 -16.11 -2.57
N LYS A 102 33.25 -16.59 -3.26
CA LYS A 102 34.59 -16.77 -2.71
C LYS A 102 35.62 -16.31 -3.72
N ALA A 103 36.55 -15.46 -3.28
CA ALA A 103 37.77 -15.15 -4.00
C ALA A 103 38.98 -15.59 -3.17
N VAL A 104 40.02 -16.01 -3.89
CA VAL A 104 41.31 -16.39 -3.29
C VAL A 104 42.39 -15.65 -4.05
N GLN A 105 43.22 -14.91 -3.34
CA GLN A 105 44.30 -14.11 -3.90
C GLN A 105 45.57 -14.35 -3.12
N LYS A 106 46.69 -14.51 -3.82
CA LYS A 106 48.01 -14.56 -3.20
C LYS A 106 48.62 -13.16 -3.16
N ALA A 107 49.39 -12.88 -2.12
CA ALA A 107 50.21 -11.70 -2.01
C ALA A 107 51.57 -12.08 -1.42
N THR A 108 52.60 -11.33 -1.82
CA THR A 108 53.97 -11.52 -1.34
C THR A 108 54.28 -10.47 -0.28
N VAL A 109 54.88 -10.91 0.82
CA VAL A 109 55.32 -10.07 1.95
C VAL A 109 56.16 -8.89 1.46
N ASN A 110 55.83 -7.67 1.90
CA ASN A 110 56.48 -6.41 1.49
C ASN A 110 56.45 -6.04 -0.01
N GLU A 111 55.81 -6.83 -0.89
CA GLU A 111 55.74 -6.53 -2.34
C GLU A 111 54.35 -6.07 -2.81
N HIS A 112 53.39 -5.91 -1.89
CA HIS A 112 52.07 -5.38 -2.21
C HIS A 112 51.99 -3.87 -1.99
N GLY A 113 51.02 -3.23 -2.67
CA GLY A 113 50.66 -1.85 -2.39
C GLY A 113 50.13 -1.66 -0.96
N ALA A 114 49.92 -0.41 -0.55
CA ALA A 114 49.36 -0.08 0.76
C ALA A 114 47.98 -0.72 1.02
N ILE A 115 47.23 -0.97 -0.06
CA ILE A 115 45.93 -1.65 -0.03
C ILE A 115 45.96 -2.76 -1.06
N ILE A 116 45.58 -3.97 -0.65
CA ILE A 116 45.39 -5.12 -1.54
C ILE A 116 43.92 -5.20 -1.88
N THR A 117 43.60 -5.02 -3.16
CA THR A 117 42.23 -5.07 -3.64
C THR A 117 41.87 -6.49 -4.08
N VAL A 118 40.75 -7.01 -3.55
CA VAL A 118 40.18 -8.31 -3.94
C VAL A 118 38.77 -8.08 -4.49
N ALA A 119 38.54 -8.49 -5.74
CA ALA A 119 37.24 -8.36 -6.38
C ALA A 119 36.37 -9.61 -6.18
N LEU A 120 35.08 -9.42 -5.93
CA LEU A 120 34.07 -10.49 -5.89
C LEU A 120 32.99 -10.28 -6.96
N ASP A 121 32.42 -11.40 -7.41
CA ASP A 121 31.28 -11.46 -8.35
C ASP A 121 29.95 -11.16 -7.62
N VAL A 122 29.82 -9.91 -7.20
CA VAL A 122 28.69 -9.36 -6.44
C VAL A 122 28.12 -8.16 -7.19
N PHE A 123 26.81 -8.00 -7.18
CA PHE A 123 26.08 -7.00 -7.94
C PHE A 123 25.11 -6.24 -7.07
N ALA A 124 24.82 -5.00 -7.45
CA ALA A 124 23.82 -4.19 -6.80
C ALA A 124 22.42 -4.53 -7.33
N LEU A 125 21.54 -4.96 -6.43
CA LEU A 125 20.11 -5.00 -6.64
C LEU A 125 19.50 -3.71 -6.07
N ASN A 126 19.12 -2.79 -6.94
CA ASN A 126 18.41 -1.57 -6.55
C ASN A 126 16.91 -1.82 -6.64
N ILE A 127 16.21 -1.59 -5.54
CA ILE A 127 14.78 -1.81 -5.43
C ILE A 127 14.10 -0.48 -5.20
N GLN A 128 13.09 -0.20 -6.00
CA GLN A 128 12.18 0.93 -5.85
C GLN A 128 10.82 0.43 -5.37
N ALA A 129 10.44 0.78 -4.15
CA ALA A 129 9.15 0.49 -3.54
C ALA A 129 8.17 1.64 -3.80
N VAL A 130 7.05 1.36 -4.46
CA VAL A 130 6.03 2.37 -4.79
C VAL A 130 4.60 1.86 -4.55
N ASP A 131 3.67 2.81 -4.37
CA ASP A 131 2.23 2.53 -4.42
C ASP A 131 1.71 2.45 -5.87
N GLN A 132 0.40 2.24 -6.05
CA GLN A 132 -0.24 2.20 -7.36
C GLN A 132 -0.20 3.51 -8.16
N ASN A 133 0.08 4.63 -7.50
CA ASN A 133 0.20 5.95 -8.10
C ASN A 133 1.67 6.32 -8.38
N GLY A 134 2.62 5.43 -8.06
CA GLY A 134 4.06 5.65 -8.21
C GLY A 134 4.70 6.43 -7.06
N ASN A 135 3.97 6.70 -5.97
CA ASN A 135 4.54 7.38 -4.81
C ASN A 135 5.47 6.43 -4.04
N ALA A 136 6.56 6.97 -3.53
CA ALA A 136 7.54 6.22 -2.76
C ALA A 136 6.96 5.65 -1.45
N LEU A 137 7.23 4.36 -1.21
CA LEU A 137 6.87 3.70 0.05
C LEU A 137 8.05 3.73 1.02
N SER A 138 8.27 4.87 1.67
CA SER A 138 9.31 5.03 2.70
C SER A 138 9.13 4.02 3.85
N GLY A 139 10.23 3.40 4.26
CA GLY A 139 10.25 2.40 5.32
C GLY A 139 9.73 1.02 4.93
N ALA A 140 9.47 0.74 3.65
CA ALA A 140 9.17 -0.62 3.19
C ALA A 140 10.34 -1.57 3.53
N GLU A 141 10.04 -2.71 4.16
CA GLU A 141 11.05 -3.72 4.49
C GLU A 141 11.31 -4.60 3.27
N ILE A 142 12.55 -4.59 2.80
CA ILE A 142 13.03 -5.39 1.69
C ILE A 142 13.92 -6.49 2.24
N THR A 143 13.59 -7.74 1.90
CA THR A 143 14.41 -8.91 2.23
C THR A 143 14.89 -9.57 0.94
N ALA A 144 16.20 -9.67 0.75
CA ALA A 144 16.82 -10.34 -0.39
C ALA A 144 18.10 -11.05 0.06
N GLY A 145 18.26 -12.33 -0.30
CA GLY A 145 19.46 -13.11 0.06
C GLY A 145 19.68 -13.23 1.58
N GLY A 146 18.60 -13.17 2.38
CA GLY A 146 18.67 -13.14 3.84
C GLY A 146 19.03 -11.77 4.44
N VAL A 147 19.40 -10.79 3.62
CA VAL A 147 19.64 -9.41 4.04
C VAL A 147 18.32 -8.66 4.12
N LYS A 148 18.09 -7.97 5.24
CA LYS A 148 16.96 -7.07 5.43
C LYS A 148 17.40 -5.62 5.35
N LYS A 149 16.68 -4.80 4.59
CA LYS A 149 16.94 -3.37 4.44
C LYS A 149 15.63 -2.60 4.34
N ALA A 150 15.53 -1.47 5.02
CA ALA A 150 14.41 -0.57 4.85
C ALA A 150 14.63 0.34 3.63
N ALA A 151 13.58 0.60 2.87
CA ALA A 151 13.56 1.63 1.86
C ALA A 151 13.70 3.02 2.50
N GLY A 152 14.50 3.89 1.89
CA GLY A 152 14.64 5.28 2.30
C GLY A 152 13.40 6.12 1.97
N ASP A 153 13.48 7.44 2.17
CA ASP A 153 12.37 8.36 1.94
C ASP A 153 11.91 8.45 0.48
N ASP A 154 12.83 8.18 -0.46
CA ASP A 154 12.55 8.06 -1.89
C ASP A 154 12.04 6.66 -2.29
N GLY A 155 11.80 5.77 -1.32
CA GLY A 155 11.33 4.41 -1.55
C GLY A 155 12.41 3.48 -2.09
N LYS A 156 13.69 3.89 -2.09
CA LYS A 156 14.79 3.07 -2.63
C LYS A 156 15.53 2.29 -1.56
N ALA A 157 15.99 1.10 -1.92
CA ALA A 157 17.05 0.40 -1.20
C ALA A 157 17.96 -0.36 -2.15
N THR A 158 19.25 -0.42 -1.83
CA THR A 158 20.23 -1.22 -2.56
C THR A 158 20.73 -2.36 -1.69
N VAL A 159 20.70 -3.58 -2.21
CA VAL A 159 21.28 -4.78 -1.58
C VAL A 159 22.38 -5.30 -2.50
N LEU A 160 23.53 -5.64 -1.94
CA LEU A 160 24.61 -6.30 -2.67
C LEU A 160 24.43 -7.81 -2.56
N LEU A 161 24.42 -8.51 -3.69
CA LEU A 161 24.16 -9.96 -3.76
C LEU A 161 25.11 -10.62 -4.76
N GLY A 162 25.49 -11.86 -4.50
CA GLY A 162 26.20 -12.68 -5.46
C GLY A 162 25.33 -13.02 -6.68
N SER A 163 25.94 -13.32 -7.83
CA SER A 163 25.20 -13.86 -8.98
C SER A 163 24.42 -15.14 -8.62
N GLY A 164 23.18 -15.25 -9.10
CA GLY A 164 22.30 -16.36 -8.79
C GLY A 164 20.82 -15.96 -8.83
N ARG A 165 19.93 -16.88 -8.44
CA ARG A 165 18.51 -16.59 -8.25
C ARG A 165 18.24 -16.28 -6.79
N VAL A 166 17.54 -15.19 -6.53
CA VAL A 166 17.20 -14.73 -5.20
C VAL A 166 15.72 -14.44 -5.12
N ASN A 167 15.05 -14.93 -4.07
CA ASN A 167 13.71 -14.49 -3.75
C ASN A 167 13.78 -13.16 -3.00
N VAL A 168 13.15 -12.13 -3.57
CA VAL A 168 13.07 -10.80 -3.00
C VAL A 168 11.67 -10.60 -2.49
N THR A 169 11.55 -10.26 -1.22
CA THR A 169 10.28 -9.97 -0.56
C THR A 169 10.26 -8.50 -0.15
N LEU A 170 9.22 -7.79 -0.54
CA LEU A 170 8.94 -6.45 -0.09
C LEU A 170 7.68 -6.47 0.79
N LYS A 171 7.79 -5.88 1.97
CA LYS A 171 6.71 -5.77 2.95
C LYS A 171 6.46 -4.30 3.30
N TYR A 172 5.21 -3.87 3.18
CA TYR A 172 4.76 -2.55 3.63
C TYR A 172 3.46 -2.70 4.44
N GLY A 173 3.53 -2.46 5.75
CA GLY A 173 2.43 -2.81 6.65
C GLY A 173 2.15 -4.32 6.64
N GLN A 174 0.93 -4.71 6.25
CA GLN A 174 0.54 -6.11 6.01
C GLN A 174 0.64 -6.51 4.52
N GLY A 175 0.95 -5.57 3.63
CA GLY A 175 1.12 -5.85 2.20
C GLY A 175 2.43 -6.57 1.99
N LEU A 176 2.41 -7.64 1.19
CA LEU A 176 3.57 -8.46 0.90
C LEU A 176 3.60 -8.83 -0.58
N VAL A 177 4.73 -8.53 -1.23
CA VAL A 177 5.00 -8.89 -2.62
C VAL A 177 6.32 -9.63 -2.66
N SER A 178 6.35 -10.78 -3.31
CA SER A 178 7.55 -11.62 -3.42
C SER A 178 7.77 -12.01 -4.87
N ARG A 179 9.01 -11.91 -5.35
CA ARG A 179 9.40 -12.35 -6.69
C ARG A 179 10.82 -12.93 -6.67
N GLU A 180 11.01 -13.98 -7.45
CA GLU A 180 12.34 -14.49 -7.73
C GLU A 180 12.98 -13.66 -8.85
N ILE A 181 14.22 -13.22 -8.61
CA ILE A 181 15.01 -12.40 -9.53
C ILE A 181 16.32 -13.13 -9.81
N ALA A 182 16.76 -13.14 -11.07
CA ALA A 182 18.09 -13.57 -11.44
C ALA A 182 19.06 -12.37 -11.41
N ILE A 183 20.11 -12.49 -10.60
CA ILE A 183 21.20 -11.53 -10.48
C ILE A 183 22.36 -12.02 -11.35
N GLN A 184 22.67 -11.27 -12.40
CA GLN A 184 23.82 -11.51 -13.29
C GLN A 184 24.68 -10.26 -13.49
N ASN A 185 24.09 -9.10 -13.21
CA ASN A 185 24.67 -7.77 -13.28
C ASN A 185 23.91 -6.87 -12.29
N ASP A 186 24.33 -5.62 -12.17
CA ASP A 186 23.54 -4.61 -11.47
C ASP A 186 22.15 -4.53 -12.08
N THR A 187 21.12 -4.60 -11.24
CA THR A 187 19.74 -4.65 -11.69
C THR A 187 18.85 -3.73 -10.88
N ASP A 188 18.00 -2.99 -11.58
CA ASP A 188 16.95 -2.17 -11.00
C ASP A 188 15.61 -2.93 -11.07
N TYR A 189 14.87 -2.97 -9.96
CA TYR A 189 13.55 -3.57 -9.91
C TYR A 189 12.54 -2.68 -9.21
N TYR A 190 11.36 -2.61 -9.81
CA TYR A 190 10.22 -1.87 -9.30
C TYR A 190 9.23 -2.84 -8.63
N TYR A 191 8.87 -2.52 -7.40
CA TYR A 191 7.88 -3.25 -6.63
C TYR A 191 6.73 -2.31 -6.30
N GLN A 192 5.55 -2.68 -6.80
CA GLN A 192 4.31 -1.98 -6.54
C GLN A 192 3.52 -2.73 -5.48
N VAL A 193 3.09 -2.02 -4.44
CA VAL A 193 2.14 -2.52 -3.43
C VAL A 193 0.88 -1.65 -3.50
N GLY A 194 -0.30 -2.25 -3.53
CA GLY A 194 -1.55 -1.49 -3.45
C GLY A 194 -1.69 -0.85 -2.08
N VAL A 195 -1.57 0.47 -2.01
CA VAL A 195 -1.70 1.27 -0.79
C VAL A 195 -2.65 2.41 -1.10
N TYR A 196 -3.86 2.32 -0.58
CA TYR A 196 -4.97 3.17 -0.93
C TYR A 196 -5.37 4.03 0.26
N ASP A 197 -5.81 5.24 -0.01
CA ASP A 197 -6.48 6.09 0.96
C ASP A 197 -7.97 6.12 0.62
N LEU A 198 -8.80 6.24 1.66
CA LEU A 198 -10.25 6.38 1.54
C LEU A 198 -10.68 7.62 2.32
N LEU A 199 -11.48 8.45 1.69
CA LEU A 199 -12.27 9.51 2.30
C LEU A 199 -13.75 9.17 2.10
N LEU A 200 -14.44 8.83 3.19
CA LEU A 200 -15.87 8.51 3.15
C LEU A 200 -16.66 9.62 3.83
N HIS A 201 -17.62 10.18 3.11
CA HIS A 201 -18.62 11.10 3.60
C HIS A 201 -19.94 10.35 3.83
N VAL A 202 -20.51 10.49 5.04
CA VAL A 202 -21.82 9.97 5.39
C VAL A 202 -22.73 11.14 5.68
N VAL A 203 -23.77 11.28 4.87
CA VAL A 203 -24.68 12.42 4.90
C VAL A 203 -26.13 11.95 4.80
N ASP A 204 -27.07 12.82 5.15
CA ASP A 204 -28.48 12.62 4.82
C ASP A 204 -28.82 13.08 3.39
N ASP A 205 -30.06 12.89 2.97
CA ASP A 205 -30.63 13.30 1.68
C ASP A 205 -30.59 14.82 1.43
N ARG A 206 -30.32 15.63 2.47
CA ARG A 206 -30.15 17.09 2.42
C ARG A 206 -28.68 17.52 2.54
N ASN A 207 -27.74 16.57 2.43
CA ASN A 207 -26.31 16.75 2.63
C ASN A 207 -25.90 17.17 4.06
N ALA A 208 -26.76 17.02 5.07
CA ALA A 208 -26.36 17.22 6.45
C ALA A 208 -25.45 16.07 6.91
N PRO A 209 -24.34 16.35 7.59
CA PRO A 209 -23.40 15.31 8.01
C PRO A 209 -24.00 14.39 9.08
N LEU A 210 -23.69 13.10 9.00
CA LEU A 210 -24.13 12.10 9.97
C LEU A 210 -22.95 11.50 10.72
N VAL A 211 -23.02 11.55 12.06
CA VAL A 211 -22.10 10.86 12.96
C VAL A 211 -22.55 9.40 13.10
N VAL A 212 -21.82 8.47 12.47
CA VAL A 212 -22.18 7.06 12.37
C VAL A 212 -20.96 6.17 12.63
N ASN A 213 -21.21 4.91 12.96
CA ASN A 213 -20.16 3.88 12.95
C ASN A 213 -20.04 3.30 11.53
N ALA A 214 -18.84 3.36 10.96
CA ALA A 214 -18.47 2.81 9.68
C ALA A 214 -17.49 1.64 9.85
N THR A 215 -17.85 0.44 9.41
CA THR A 215 -16.95 -0.70 9.32
C THR A 215 -16.29 -0.72 7.94
N ILE A 216 -14.99 -0.47 7.89
CA ILE A 216 -14.18 -0.39 6.67
C ILE A 216 -13.08 -1.45 6.76
N GLY A 217 -13.10 -2.42 5.85
CA GLY A 217 -12.11 -3.49 5.82
C GLY A 217 -12.05 -4.31 7.12
N GLY A 218 -13.19 -4.47 7.79
CA GLY A 218 -13.33 -5.20 9.06
C GLY A 218 -12.95 -4.41 10.32
N LYS A 219 -12.55 -3.15 10.20
CA LYS A 219 -12.32 -2.24 11.34
C LYS A 219 -13.42 -1.22 11.45
N THR A 220 -13.85 -0.93 12.68
CA THR A 220 -14.89 0.09 12.93
C THR A 220 -14.26 1.43 13.23
N PHE A 221 -14.75 2.45 12.55
CA PHE A 221 -14.41 3.86 12.71
C PHE A 221 -15.69 4.64 12.97
N GLN A 222 -15.59 5.77 13.64
CA GLN A 222 -16.70 6.71 13.78
C GLN A 222 -16.44 7.89 12.84
N THR A 223 -17.46 8.35 12.13
CA THR A 223 -17.35 9.60 11.37
C THR A 223 -17.26 10.79 12.34
N ASP A 224 -16.57 11.85 11.92
CA ASP A 224 -16.48 13.10 12.67
C ASP A 224 -17.78 13.92 12.59
N GLU A 225 -17.78 15.12 13.18
CA GLU A 225 -18.93 16.04 13.17
C GLU A 225 -19.32 16.51 11.75
N ASN A 226 -18.41 16.39 10.78
CA ASN A 226 -18.67 16.66 9.36
C ASN A 226 -19.07 15.39 8.61
N GLY A 227 -19.42 14.31 9.32
CA GLY A 227 -19.85 13.05 8.73
C GLY A 227 -18.73 12.36 7.95
N THR A 228 -17.47 12.68 8.24
CA THR A 228 -16.33 12.24 7.44
C THR A 228 -15.49 11.21 8.20
N VAL A 229 -14.99 10.21 7.48
CA VAL A 229 -13.93 9.32 7.98
C VAL A 229 -12.84 9.20 6.92
N SER A 230 -11.60 9.44 7.33
CA SER A 230 -10.41 9.24 6.50
C SER A 230 -9.64 8.02 6.98
N VAL A 231 -9.47 7.04 6.10
CA VAL A 231 -8.70 5.82 6.38
C VAL A 231 -7.54 5.77 5.42
N LYS A 232 -6.32 5.88 5.96
CA LYS A 232 -5.10 5.87 5.17
C LYS A 232 -4.46 4.48 5.12
N LYS A 233 -3.68 4.23 4.08
CA LYS A 233 -2.84 3.03 3.92
C LYS A 233 -3.63 1.71 3.96
N LEU A 234 -4.79 1.69 3.33
CA LEU A 234 -5.53 0.46 3.05
C LEU A 234 -4.77 -0.39 2.03
N LEU A 235 -4.75 -1.70 2.24
CA LEU A 235 -3.98 -2.63 1.41
C LEU A 235 -4.83 -3.37 0.38
N THR A 236 -6.06 -2.90 0.18
CA THR A 236 -7.01 -3.44 -0.79
C THR A 236 -7.65 -2.29 -1.54
N ALA A 237 -7.78 -2.45 -2.85
CA ALA A 237 -8.50 -1.50 -3.69
C ALA A 237 -10.01 -1.53 -3.39
N LYS A 238 -10.55 -2.66 -2.92
CA LYS A 238 -11.99 -2.86 -2.72
C LYS A 238 -12.28 -3.20 -1.25
N PRO A 239 -12.12 -2.24 -0.32
CA PRO A 239 -12.51 -2.50 1.06
C PRO A 239 -14.02 -2.70 1.14
N ALA A 240 -14.47 -3.67 1.92
CA ALA A 240 -15.89 -3.75 2.30
C ALA A 240 -16.21 -2.57 3.22
N ILE A 241 -17.18 -1.73 2.84
CA ILE A 241 -17.64 -0.58 3.61
C ILE A 241 -19.09 -0.84 4.02
N LYS A 242 -19.35 -0.77 5.33
CA LYS A 242 -20.69 -0.84 5.92
C LYS A 242 -20.89 0.27 6.91
N THR A 243 -22.05 0.90 6.94
CA THR A 243 -22.42 1.87 7.97
C THR A 243 -23.74 1.46 8.61
N ASN A 244 -23.93 1.85 9.86
CA ASN A 244 -25.21 1.71 10.55
C ASN A 244 -25.61 3.05 11.17
N TYR A 245 -26.79 3.54 10.80
CA TYR A 245 -27.39 4.71 11.41
C TYR A 245 -28.77 4.37 11.93
N ARG A 246 -28.95 4.43 13.27
CA ARG A 246 -30.22 4.16 13.95
C ARG A 246 -30.86 2.81 13.55
N GLY A 247 -30.05 1.79 13.28
CA GLY A 247 -30.50 0.45 12.89
C GLY A 247 -30.65 0.25 11.37
N LEU A 248 -30.50 1.30 10.56
CA LEU A 248 -30.45 1.19 9.11
C LEU A 248 -29.02 0.87 8.67
N GLU A 249 -28.83 -0.29 8.04
CA GLU A 249 -27.54 -0.68 7.49
C GLU A 249 -27.43 -0.32 6.02
N ARG A 250 -26.27 0.22 5.64
CA ARG A 250 -25.91 0.50 4.25
C ARG A 250 -24.56 -0.10 3.95
N SER A 251 -24.41 -0.59 2.72
CA SER A 251 -23.12 -1.05 2.19
C SER A 251 -22.77 -0.23 0.95
N LEU A 252 -21.47 -0.04 0.74
CA LEU A 252 -20.94 0.67 -0.41
C LEU A 252 -19.84 -0.17 -1.06
N ASP A 253 -19.96 -0.40 -2.36
CA ASP A 253 -18.95 -1.05 -3.18
C ASP A 253 -17.93 -0.02 -3.66
N ALA A 254 -16.88 0.19 -2.87
CA ALA A 254 -15.80 1.11 -3.22
C ALA A 254 -14.72 0.44 -4.09
N ASP A 255 -14.17 1.20 -5.03
CA ASP A 255 -12.98 0.86 -5.82
C ASP A 255 -11.95 2.00 -5.72
N LEU A 256 -11.05 1.89 -4.73
CA LEU A 256 -9.99 2.84 -4.45
C LEU A 256 -8.91 2.90 -5.54
N ALA A 257 -8.93 1.99 -6.51
CA ALA A 257 -8.08 2.12 -7.70
C ALA A 257 -8.64 3.15 -8.70
N VAL A 258 -9.92 3.54 -8.58
CA VAL A 258 -10.59 4.49 -9.47
C VAL A 258 -10.68 5.88 -8.84
N GLN A 259 -11.10 5.94 -7.57
CA GLN A 259 -11.24 7.18 -6.80
C GLN A 259 -11.11 6.88 -5.31
N ASP A 260 -10.67 7.86 -4.53
CA ASP A 260 -10.46 7.75 -3.08
C ASP A 260 -11.59 8.37 -2.25
N GLU A 261 -12.43 9.23 -2.83
CA GLU A 261 -13.56 9.88 -2.17
C GLU A 261 -14.91 9.22 -2.52
N TYR A 262 -15.72 8.95 -1.49
CA TYR A 262 -17.04 8.36 -1.64
C TYR A 262 -18.07 9.02 -0.74
N TYR A 263 -19.33 8.97 -1.18
CA TYR A 263 -20.48 9.39 -0.40
C TYR A 263 -21.41 8.21 -0.16
N LEU A 264 -21.86 8.08 1.08
CA LEU A 264 -22.94 7.20 1.49
C LEU A 264 -24.05 8.07 2.06
N VAL A 265 -25.24 7.92 1.48
CA VAL A 265 -26.39 8.77 1.77
C VAL A 265 -27.45 7.94 2.50
N TYR A 266 -28.05 8.54 3.52
CA TYR A 266 -29.26 8.05 4.16
C TYR A 266 -30.42 8.98 3.83
N ASP A 267 -31.52 8.44 3.32
CA ASP A 267 -32.74 9.23 3.21
C ASP A 267 -33.46 9.21 4.56
N LEU A 268 -33.50 10.36 5.23
CA LEU A 268 -34.05 10.47 6.59
C LEU A 268 -35.38 11.23 6.63
N HIS A 269 -35.80 11.81 5.51
CA HIS A 269 -36.95 12.70 5.47
C HIS A 269 -38.12 12.02 4.78
N ALA A 270 -39.27 11.99 5.46
CA ALA A 270 -40.48 11.50 4.83
C ALA A 270 -40.94 12.43 3.69
N PRO A 271 -41.63 11.89 2.66
CA PRO A 271 -42.18 12.69 1.59
C PRO A 271 -43.09 13.82 2.06
N MET A 272 -43.09 14.94 1.35
CA MET A 272 -44.03 16.03 1.57
C MET A 272 -45.32 15.78 0.79
N ILE A 273 -46.47 15.88 1.48
CA ILE A 273 -47.81 15.90 0.88
C ILE A 273 -48.33 17.34 0.92
N SER A 274 -48.75 17.88 -0.22
CA SER A 274 -49.24 19.26 -0.34
C SER A 274 -50.31 19.40 -1.43
N ASN A 275 -50.92 20.60 -1.53
CA ASN A 275 -51.90 20.95 -2.57
C ASN A 275 -53.05 19.96 -2.71
N MET A 276 -53.57 19.45 -1.59
CA MET A 276 -54.76 18.59 -1.59
C MET A 276 -56.00 19.41 -1.96
N VAL A 277 -56.54 19.18 -3.16
CA VAL A 277 -57.71 19.88 -3.69
C VAL A 277 -58.74 18.86 -4.13
N ALA A 278 -59.91 18.88 -3.49
CA ALA A 278 -61.05 18.10 -3.93
C ALA A 278 -61.81 18.89 -5.02
N SER A 279 -62.20 18.19 -6.08
CA SER A 279 -63.05 18.72 -7.14
C SER A 279 -64.17 17.72 -7.46
N GLU A 280 -65.33 18.22 -7.88
CA GLU A 280 -66.46 17.40 -8.30
C GLU A 280 -66.68 17.56 -9.81
N ASP A 281 -66.79 16.45 -10.52
CA ASP A 281 -67.23 16.42 -11.90
C ASP A 281 -68.28 15.32 -12.09
N GLN A 282 -69.50 15.71 -12.49
CA GLN A 282 -70.63 14.81 -12.75
C GLN A 282 -70.94 13.82 -11.59
N GLY A 283 -70.88 14.30 -10.34
CA GLY A 283 -71.16 13.48 -9.15
C GLY A 283 -70.01 12.56 -8.73
N ARG A 284 -68.84 12.65 -9.36
CA ARG A 284 -67.61 11.97 -8.93
C ARG A 284 -66.67 13.00 -8.31
N ILE A 285 -66.12 12.66 -7.15
CA ILE A 285 -65.17 13.52 -6.47
C ILE A 285 -63.77 13.01 -6.75
N ALA A 286 -62.94 13.87 -7.31
CA ALA A 286 -61.52 13.65 -7.49
C ALA A 286 -60.74 14.44 -6.44
N LEU A 287 -59.71 13.82 -5.88
CA LEU A 287 -58.73 14.50 -5.03
C LEU A 287 -57.40 14.58 -5.78
N ASP A 288 -57.03 15.78 -6.15
CA ASP A 288 -55.69 16.11 -6.64
C ASP A 288 -54.75 16.38 -5.46
N MET A 289 -53.53 15.88 -5.54
CA MET A 289 -52.49 16.10 -4.53
C MET A 289 -51.09 16.17 -5.15
N THR A 290 -50.17 16.83 -4.46
CA THR A 290 -48.74 16.84 -4.78
C THR A 290 -48.00 16.04 -3.72
N VAL A 291 -47.22 15.04 -4.14
CA VAL A 291 -46.36 14.25 -3.25
C VAL A 291 -44.95 14.29 -3.79
N ILE A 292 -44.03 14.84 -2.99
CA ILE A 292 -42.62 15.06 -3.37
C ILE A 292 -41.75 14.40 -2.30
N ASP A 293 -40.78 13.62 -2.73
CA ASP A 293 -39.69 13.20 -1.85
C ASP A 293 -38.59 14.27 -1.87
N GLU A 294 -38.51 15.06 -0.79
CA GLU A 294 -37.73 16.29 -0.75
C GLU A 294 -36.30 16.03 -0.28
N GLY A 295 -35.33 16.21 -1.17
CA GLY A 295 -33.91 16.14 -0.83
C GLY A 295 -33.04 16.34 -2.06
N LEU A 296 -31.78 16.72 -1.85
CA LEU A 296 -30.77 16.76 -2.92
C LEU A 296 -30.45 15.35 -3.43
N ARG A 297 -30.58 14.36 -2.55
CA ARG A 297 -30.27 12.95 -2.81
C ARG A 297 -31.37 12.03 -2.28
N ALA A 298 -32.61 12.49 -2.37
CA ALA A 298 -33.80 11.72 -1.98
C ALA A 298 -33.89 10.41 -2.77
N SER A 299 -34.42 9.38 -2.12
CA SER A 299 -34.49 8.01 -2.64
C SER A 299 -35.61 7.82 -3.67
N GLY A 300 -36.56 8.76 -3.71
CA GLY A 300 -37.76 8.72 -4.51
C GLY A 300 -38.90 7.99 -3.80
N LEU A 301 -40.11 8.16 -4.33
CA LEU A 301 -41.29 7.50 -3.79
C LEU A 301 -41.26 5.99 -4.04
N ALA A 302 -41.71 5.19 -3.06
CA ALA A 302 -41.87 3.75 -3.27
C ALA A 302 -42.93 3.45 -4.34
N GLN A 303 -42.81 2.29 -5.01
CA GLN A 303 -43.72 1.88 -6.09
C GLN A 303 -45.20 1.90 -5.66
N ASP A 304 -45.49 1.47 -4.44
CA ASP A 304 -46.82 1.54 -3.79
C ASP A 304 -46.81 2.57 -2.64
N GLY A 305 -46.04 3.64 -2.83
CA GLY A 305 -45.71 4.59 -1.78
C GLY A 305 -46.86 5.49 -1.36
N ILE A 306 -47.88 5.68 -2.20
CA ILE A 306 -49.00 6.57 -1.90
C ILE A 306 -50.28 5.77 -1.70
N LYS A 307 -50.93 5.97 -0.56
CA LYS A 307 -52.23 5.38 -0.25
C LYS A 307 -53.21 6.45 0.17
N VAL A 308 -54.41 6.40 -0.39
CA VAL A 308 -55.51 7.26 0.05
C VAL A 308 -56.64 6.42 0.63
N ARG A 309 -57.06 6.82 1.83
CA ARG A 309 -58.25 6.33 2.51
C ARG A 309 -59.20 7.49 2.75
N TYR A 310 -60.49 7.22 2.77
CA TYR A 310 -61.47 8.23 3.15
C TYR A 310 -62.60 7.62 3.98
N SER A 311 -63.19 8.42 4.86
CA SER A 311 -64.34 8.04 5.68
C SER A 311 -65.54 8.90 5.33
N PHE A 312 -66.68 8.25 5.10
CA PHE A 312 -67.96 8.92 4.86
C PHE A 312 -69.10 8.13 5.50
N ALA A 313 -70.00 8.81 6.20
CA ALA A 313 -71.11 8.18 6.93
C ALA A 313 -70.66 7.01 7.84
N ASN A 314 -69.53 7.18 8.54
CA ASN A 314 -68.89 6.19 9.41
C ASN A 314 -68.44 4.89 8.70
N THR A 315 -68.22 4.94 7.39
CA THR A 315 -67.66 3.83 6.61
C THR A 315 -66.33 4.26 5.99
N ASP A 316 -65.31 3.44 6.17
CA ASP A 316 -63.97 3.67 5.62
C ASP A 316 -63.79 2.98 4.27
N TYR A 317 -63.14 3.69 3.35
CA TYR A 317 -62.90 3.26 1.98
C TYR A 317 -61.42 3.45 1.62
N VAL A 318 -60.93 2.67 0.67
CA VAL A 318 -59.61 2.83 0.05
C VAL A 318 -59.82 3.31 -1.38
N ALA A 319 -59.12 4.38 -1.76
CA ALA A 319 -59.23 4.97 -3.09
C ALA A 319 -57.97 4.66 -3.93
N PRO A 320 -58.12 4.30 -5.22
CA PRO A 320 -56.99 4.06 -6.10
C PRO A 320 -56.28 5.38 -6.43
N VAL A 321 -54.95 5.37 -6.48
CA VAL A 321 -54.13 6.55 -6.78
C VAL A 321 -53.56 6.41 -8.20
N PHE A 322 -53.64 7.48 -8.97
CA PHE A 322 -53.17 7.57 -10.35
C PHE A 322 -52.14 8.69 -10.47
N VAL A 323 -51.10 8.46 -11.28
CA VAL A 323 -50.11 9.49 -11.59
C VAL A 323 -50.69 10.41 -12.67
N LYS A 324 -50.85 11.70 -12.34
CA LYS A 324 -51.38 12.72 -13.27
C LYS A 324 -50.25 13.44 -14.00
N ALA A 325 -49.18 13.76 -13.27
CA ALA A 325 -47.95 14.35 -13.79
C ALA A 325 -46.78 14.05 -12.83
N LYS A 326 -45.58 14.56 -13.14
CA LYS A 326 -44.45 14.50 -12.20
C LYS A 326 -44.88 15.09 -10.85
N ASP A 327 -44.69 14.31 -9.79
CA ASP A 327 -45.02 14.63 -8.39
C ASP A 327 -46.50 14.95 -8.11
N ARG A 328 -47.40 14.75 -9.09
CA ARG A 328 -48.84 15.03 -8.99
C ARG A 328 -49.66 13.76 -9.16
N TYR A 329 -50.56 13.56 -8.21
CA TYR A 329 -51.36 12.36 -8.11
C TYR A 329 -52.83 12.74 -8.00
N GLU A 330 -53.68 11.89 -8.56
CA GLU A 330 -55.13 12.02 -8.51
C GLU A 330 -55.70 10.73 -7.94
N THR A 331 -56.74 10.85 -7.14
CA THR A 331 -57.54 9.70 -6.72
C THR A 331 -59.01 10.00 -6.92
N LEU A 332 -59.76 8.98 -7.33
CA LEU A 332 -61.20 9.05 -7.52
C LEU A 332 -61.89 8.44 -6.30
N LEU A 333 -62.66 9.26 -5.59
CA LEU A 333 -63.48 8.80 -4.48
C LEU A 333 -64.74 8.13 -5.02
N GLY A 334 -65.28 7.15 -4.29
CA GLY A 334 -66.54 6.50 -4.65
C GLY A 334 -67.72 7.49 -4.68
N ASN A 335 -68.87 7.05 -5.21
CA ASN A 335 -70.06 7.89 -5.30
C ASN A 335 -70.58 8.26 -3.89
N ILE A 336 -70.53 9.55 -3.56
CA ILE A 336 -70.95 10.09 -2.26
C ILE A 336 -72.38 10.57 -2.40
N GLY A 337 -73.36 9.67 -2.39
CA GLY A 337 -74.76 9.97 -2.77
C GLY A 337 -75.57 10.89 -1.84
N SER A 338 -74.96 11.62 -0.91
CA SER A 338 -75.66 12.54 0.00
C SER A 338 -74.74 13.63 0.53
N ASN A 339 -75.33 14.73 1.02
CA ASN A 339 -74.57 15.80 1.69
C ASN A 339 -73.85 15.27 2.93
N GLY A 340 -72.63 15.74 3.17
CA GLY A 340 -71.87 15.37 4.37
C GLY A 340 -70.41 15.79 4.32
N ILE A 341 -69.70 15.49 5.40
CA ILE A 341 -68.25 15.72 5.52
C ILE A 341 -67.53 14.43 5.18
N VAL A 342 -66.51 14.53 4.33
CA VAL A 342 -65.61 13.43 3.99
C VAL A 342 -64.28 13.69 4.68
N GLU A 343 -63.83 12.75 5.51
CA GLU A 343 -62.46 12.75 6.06
C GLU A 343 -61.55 12.02 5.09
N ILE A 344 -60.45 12.63 4.68
CA ILE A 344 -59.42 12.03 3.84
C ILE A 344 -58.17 11.76 4.68
N PHE A 345 -57.54 10.62 4.44
CA PHE A 345 -56.22 10.26 4.93
C PHE A 345 -55.31 9.89 3.75
N VAL A 346 -54.24 10.65 3.54
CA VAL A 346 -53.19 10.38 2.56
C VAL A 346 -51.92 9.94 3.30
N GLU A 347 -51.40 8.78 2.95
CA GLU A 347 -50.10 8.26 3.38
C GLU A 347 -49.15 8.28 2.18
N ALA A 348 -47.94 8.80 2.37
CA ALA A 348 -46.87 8.78 1.39
C ALA A 348 -45.62 8.15 2.00
N LYS A 349 -44.97 7.27 1.26
CA LYS A 349 -43.80 6.49 1.66
C LYS A 349 -42.72 6.55 0.58
N ASP A 350 -41.49 6.86 0.98
CA ASP A 350 -40.32 6.81 0.08
C ASP A 350 -39.76 5.39 -0.07
N ALA A 351 -38.72 5.25 -0.89
CA ALA A 351 -38.07 3.97 -1.16
C ALA A 351 -37.29 3.43 0.05
N GLU A 352 -36.89 4.27 1.00
CA GLU A 352 -36.22 3.87 2.26
C GLU A 352 -37.20 3.54 3.39
N GLY A 353 -38.47 3.87 3.19
CA GLY A 353 -39.58 3.60 4.08
C GLY A 353 -39.91 4.69 5.09
N ASN A 354 -39.44 5.92 4.91
CA ASN A 354 -39.95 7.06 5.67
C ASN A 354 -41.38 7.37 5.25
N ILE A 355 -42.26 7.61 6.22
CA ILE A 355 -43.71 7.76 6.00
C ILE A 355 -44.18 9.13 6.46
N ARG A 356 -45.01 9.77 5.64
CA ARG A 356 -45.77 10.98 5.99
C ARG A 356 -47.26 10.72 5.83
N ASP A 357 -48.01 11.12 6.84
CA ASP A 357 -49.46 11.10 6.80
C ASP A 357 -50.02 12.53 6.81
N LEU A 358 -51.07 12.76 6.04
CA LEU A 358 -51.82 14.01 6.04
C LEU A 358 -53.31 13.72 6.06
N ARG A 359 -54.03 14.44 6.93
CA ARG A 359 -55.50 14.39 7.02
C ARG A 359 -56.11 15.65 6.44
N GLY A 360 -57.23 15.49 5.76
CA GLY A 360 -58.02 16.59 5.20
C GLY A 360 -59.51 16.36 5.38
N TYR A 361 -60.28 17.42 5.21
CA TYR A 361 -61.74 17.36 5.22
C TYR A 361 -62.28 18.23 4.09
N PHE A 362 -63.35 17.77 3.47
CA PHE A 362 -64.15 18.62 2.58
C PHE A 362 -65.63 18.27 2.73
N SER A 363 -66.50 19.22 2.38
CA SER A 363 -67.94 19.06 2.45
C SER A 363 -68.53 18.85 1.07
N VAL A 364 -69.40 17.86 0.92
CA VAL A 364 -70.21 17.64 -0.28
C VAL A 364 -71.59 18.22 -0.05
N VAL A 365 -72.06 19.07 -0.96
CA VAL A 365 -73.38 19.72 -0.88
C VAL A 365 -74.07 19.64 -2.24
N TYR A 366 -75.02 18.72 -2.37
CA TYR A 366 -75.99 18.65 -3.44
C TYR A 366 -77.06 19.72 -3.24
N VAL A 367 -77.18 20.62 -4.22
CA VAL A 367 -78.27 21.59 -4.30
C VAL A 367 -79.39 20.91 -5.08
N ASN A 368 -80.49 20.59 -4.42
CA ASN A 368 -81.70 20.17 -5.12
C ASN A 368 -82.19 21.36 -5.94
N GLU A 369 -82.11 21.29 -7.26
CA GLU A 369 -82.81 22.24 -8.13
C GLU A 369 -84.32 21.98 -7.93
N THR A 370 -84.96 22.80 -7.10
CA THR A 370 -86.41 22.91 -7.07
C THR A 370 -86.87 23.46 -8.41
N THR A 371 -87.27 22.56 -9.32
CA THR A 371 -88.06 22.87 -10.51
C THR A 371 -89.47 23.31 -10.16
#